data_AF-A0A9E3VF43-F1
#
_entry.id   AF-A0A9E3VF43-F1
#
_cell.length_a   1.000
_cell.length_b   1.000
_cell.length_c   1.000
_cell.angle_alpha   90.00
_cell.angle_beta   90.00
_cell.angle_gamma   90.00
#
_symmetry.space_group_name_H-M   'P 1'
#
loop_
_entity.id
_entity.type
_entity.pdbx_description
1 polymer ?
#
loop_
_entity_poly.entity_id
_entity_poly.type
_entity_poly.pdbx_seq_one_letter_code
_entity_poly.pdbx_strand_id
1 'polypeptide(L)'
;MTVWYVDILWALMLLGVALWTSCCLVFNPVLTAVRVMGIGSAYAILLWMLVTLPVSVALVTWCLFAASGGALAFAYELWARHRYAGAGRAPRPLVLLRGFVLWPSMIPEAIEGVMIDAGILERTGSMPVPEGASAPAARALTADQARVDAAG
;
A
#
# COMPACT_ATOMS: atom_id res chain seq x y z
N MET A 1 29.75 7.10 6.26
CA MET A 1 30.49 6.13 7.11
C MET A 1 29.90 4.77 6.80
N THR A 2 30.66 3.92 6.13
CA THR A 2 30.17 2.64 5.61
C THR A 2 30.51 1.51 6.58
N VAL A 3 29.49 0.79 7.04
CA VAL A 3 29.65 -0.41 7.87
C VAL A 3 29.08 -1.58 7.06
N TRP A 4 29.90 -2.57 6.71
CA TRP A 4 29.48 -3.77 5.97
C TRP A 4 28.66 -3.49 4.69
N TYR A 5 29.16 -2.61 3.81
CA TYR A 5 28.49 -2.20 2.55
C TYR A 5 27.20 -1.39 2.69
N VAL A 6 26.86 -0.93 3.90
CA VAL A 6 25.74 -0.01 4.13
C VAL A 6 26.31 1.36 4.54
N ASP A 7 25.94 2.41 3.82
CA ASP A 7 26.24 3.77 4.28
C ASP A 7 25.15 4.26 5.23
N ILE A 8 25.55 4.50 6.48
CA ILE A 8 24.63 4.85 7.58
C ILE A 8 23.93 6.19 7.32
N LEU A 9 24.60 7.15 6.68
CA LEU A 9 24.03 8.48 6.45
C LEU A 9 22.89 8.40 5.43
N TRP A 10 23.10 7.64 4.35
CA TRP A 10 22.07 7.38 3.34
C TRP A 10 20.91 6.55 3.89
N ALA A 11 21.21 5.55 4.73
CA ALA A 11 20.19 4.79 5.42
C ALA A 11 19.33 5.67 6.33
N LEU A 12 19.93 6.59 7.09
CA LEU A 12 19.19 7.54 7.93
C LEU A 12 18.34 8.50 7.09
N MET A 13 18.81 8.96 5.93
CA MET A 13 17.99 9.78 5.02
C MET A 13 16.78 9.02 4.48
N LEU A 14 16.96 7.78 4.01
CA LEU A 14 15.86 6.94 3.54
C LEU A 14 14.86 6.64 4.67
N LEU A 15 15.35 6.35 5.87
CA LEU A 15 14.53 6.15 7.05
C LEU A 15 13.76 7.43 7.40
N GLY A 16 14.40 8.59 7.36
CA GLY A 16 13.78 9.89 7.64
C GLY A 16 12.63 10.19 6.67
N VAL A 17 12.85 9.98 5.36
CA VAL A 17 11.78 10.15 4.35
C VAL A 17 10.64 9.15 4.58
N ALA A 18 10.96 7.89 4.88
CA ALA A 18 9.94 6.88 5.15
C ALA A 18 9.11 7.22 6.40
N LEU A 19 9.75 7.63 7.50
CA LEU A 19 9.09 8.02 8.75
C LEU A 19 8.27 9.30 8.56
N TRP A 20 8.82 10.32 7.90
CA TRP A 20 8.12 11.55 7.59
C TRP A 20 6.85 11.28 6.78
N THR A 21 6.97 10.53 5.68
CA THR A 21 5.83 10.19 4.81
C THR A 21 4.77 9.39 5.58
N SER A 22 5.20 8.44 6.41
CA SER A 22 4.31 7.64 7.25
C SER A 22 3.56 8.51 8.27
N CYS A 23 4.29 9.39 8.96
CA CYS A 23 3.76 10.32 9.94
C CYS A 23 2.70 11.25 9.32
N CYS A 24 2.99 11.84 8.16
CA CYS A 24 2.03 12.69 7.45
C CYS A 24 0.74 11.95 7.09
N LEU A 25 0.82 10.69 6.69
CA LEU A 25 -0.36 9.90 6.33
C LEU A 25 -1.20 9.47 7.53
N VAL A 26 -0.55 9.20 8.67
CA VAL A 26 -1.27 8.92 9.93
C VAL A 26 -2.07 10.14 10.38
N PHE A 27 -1.52 11.35 10.24
CA PHE A 27 -2.23 12.58 10.64
C PHE A 27 -3.25 13.05 9.62
N ASN A 28 -2.97 12.89 8.32
CA ASN A 28 -3.89 13.29 7.27
C ASN A 28 -3.79 12.34 6.06
N PRO A 29 -4.60 11.26 6.07
CA PRO A 29 -4.58 10.26 5.00
C PRO A 29 -5.15 10.78 3.67
N VAL A 30 -5.85 11.91 3.67
CA VAL A 30 -6.41 12.54 2.45
C VAL A 30 -5.32 13.21 1.61
N LEU A 31 -4.12 13.42 2.17
CA LEU A 31 -2.99 14.04 1.45
C LEU A 31 -2.28 13.04 0.52
N THR A 32 -2.97 12.58 -0.52
CA THR A 32 -2.38 11.71 -1.56
C THR A 32 -1.16 12.35 -2.21
N ALA A 33 -1.11 13.69 -2.28
CA ALA A 33 0.04 14.44 -2.78
C ALA A 33 1.32 14.20 -1.97
N VAL A 34 1.23 14.05 -0.65
CA VAL A 34 2.39 13.80 0.23
C VAL A 34 2.94 12.40 0.01
N ARG A 35 2.08 11.43 -0.31
CA ARG A 35 2.50 10.07 -0.71
C ARG A 35 3.35 10.10 -1.97
N VAL A 36 2.88 10.80 -3.00
CA VAL A 36 3.61 10.94 -4.28
C VAL A 36 4.94 11.67 -4.05
N MET A 37 4.94 12.70 -3.22
CA MET A 37 6.15 13.44 -2.86
C MET A 37 7.16 12.55 -2.13
N GLY A 38 6.73 11.78 -1.12
CA GLY A 38 7.61 10.88 -0.37
C GLY A 38 8.21 9.76 -1.23
N ILE A 39 7.41 9.17 -2.13
CA ILE A 39 7.89 8.19 -3.12
C ILE A 39 8.91 8.86 -4.06
N GLY A 40 8.60 10.05 -4.57
CA GLY A 40 9.51 10.81 -5.42
C GLY A 40 10.84 11.11 -4.73
N SER A 41 10.81 11.53 -3.47
CA SER A 41 12.01 11.78 -2.66
C SER A 41 12.85 10.51 -2.47
N ALA A 42 12.22 9.34 -2.22
CA ALA A 42 12.93 8.08 -2.08
C ALA A 42 13.67 7.68 -3.38
N TYR A 43 13.04 7.85 -4.55
CA TYR A 43 13.71 7.60 -5.82
C TYR A 43 14.78 8.64 -6.16
N ALA A 44 14.57 9.91 -5.81
CA ALA A 44 15.59 10.95 -5.97
C ALA A 44 16.84 10.62 -5.12
N ILE A 45 16.65 10.15 -3.89
CA ILE A 45 17.75 9.68 -3.03
C ILE A 45 18.46 8.48 -3.67
N LEU A 46 17.73 7.48 -4.18
CA LEU A 46 18.35 6.34 -4.88
C LEU A 46 19.20 6.78 -6.08
N LEU A 47 18.64 7.63 -6.95
CA LEU A 47 19.36 8.16 -8.11
C LEU A 47 20.63 8.90 -7.68
N TRP A 48 20.52 9.71 -6.64
CA TRP A 48 21.66 10.44 -6.12
C TRP A 48 22.71 9.52 -5.44
N MET A 49 22.27 8.47 -4.76
CA MET A 49 23.15 7.43 -4.23
C MET A 49 23.92 6.72 -5.33
N LEU A 50 23.28 6.42 -6.46
CA LEU A 50 23.93 5.75 -7.60
C LEU A 50 25.04 6.60 -8.24
N VAL A 51 24.95 7.93 -8.16
CA VAL A 51 25.98 8.85 -8.69
C VAL A 51 27.12 9.08 -7.69
N THR A 52 26.84 8.99 -6.40
CA THR A 52 27.78 9.38 -5.34
C THR A 52 28.52 8.20 -4.68
N LEU A 53 27.94 7.00 -4.73
CA LEU A 53 28.47 5.79 -4.08
C LEU A 53 28.81 4.71 -5.11
N PRO A 54 29.65 3.73 -4.74
CA PRO A 54 29.78 2.49 -5.49
C PRO A 54 28.41 1.81 -5.63
N VAL A 55 28.09 1.36 -6.83
CA VAL A 55 26.78 0.74 -7.16
C VAL A 55 26.44 -0.40 -6.20
N SER A 56 27.44 -1.17 -5.74
CA SER A 56 27.24 -2.24 -4.76
C SER A 56 26.69 -1.72 -3.43
N VAL A 57 27.24 -0.63 -2.88
CA VAL A 57 26.81 -0.03 -1.61
C VAL A 57 25.40 0.57 -1.75
N ALA A 58 25.13 1.23 -2.88
CA ALA A 58 23.82 1.80 -3.17
C ALA A 58 22.74 0.71 -3.26
N LEU A 59 23.01 -0.36 -4.00
CA LEU A 59 22.09 -1.50 -4.14
C LEU A 59 21.89 -2.23 -2.81
N VAL A 60 22.94 -2.52 -2.04
CA VAL A 60 22.81 -3.21 -0.74
C VAL A 60 21.94 -2.38 0.21
N THR A 61 22.16 -1.07 0.27
CA THR A 61 21.36 -0.17 1.12
C THR A 61 19.91 -0.15 0.65
N TRP A 62 19.65 -0.06 -0.66
CA TRP A 62 18.30 -0.13 -1.22
C TRP A 62 17.62 -1.47 -0.94
N CYS A 63 18.33 -2.58 -1.14
CA CYS A 63 17.85 -3.94 -0.85
C CYS A 63 17.42 -4.11 0.60
N LEU A 64 18.18 -3.53 1.53
CA LEU A 64 17.87 -3.57 2.97
C LEU A 64 16.51 -2.92 3.25
N PHE A 65 16.30 -1.70 2.75
CA PHE A 65 15.02 -1.02 2.91
C PHE A 65 13.87 -1.70 2.17
N ALA A 66 14.13 -2.21 0.97
CA ALA A 66 13.16 -2.98 0.21
C ALA A 66 12.72 -4.24 0.95
N ALA A 67 13.67 -4.98 1.53
CA ALA A 67 13.40 -6.15 2.35
C ALA A 67 12.62 -5.77 3.62
N SER A 68 13.00 -4.70 4.31
CA SER A 68 12.27 -4.21 5.50
C SER A 68 10.85 -3.76 5.17
N GLY A 69 10.65 -2.99 4.09
CA GLY A 69 9.32 -2.55 3.65
C GLY A 69 8.43 -3.71 3.21
N GLY A 70 8.99 -4.67 2.48
CA GLY A 70 8.30 -5.91 2.10
C GLY A 70 7.94 -6.79 3.30
N ALA A 71 8.84 -6.91 4.29
CA ALA A 71 8.59 -7.66 5.52
C ALA A 71 7.45 -7.02 6.34
N LEU A 72 7.40 -5.69 6.43
CA LEU A 72 6.30 -4.98 7.10
C LEU A 72 4.97 -5.20 6.39
N ALA A 73 4.93 -5.08 5.05
CA ALA A 73 3.72 -5.34 4.27
C ALA A 73 3.26 -6.80 4.41
N PHE A 74 4.20 -7.75 4.41
CA PHE A 74 3.91 -9.16 4.63
C PHE A 74 3.36 -9.43 6.04
N ALA A 75 3.95 -8.85 7.08
CA ALA A 75 3.48 -8.95 8.45
C ALA A 75 2.05 -8.40 8.59
N TYR A 76 1.76 -7.27 7.95
CA TYR A 76 0.40 -6.71 7.91
C TYR A 76 -0.59 -7.64 7.19
N GLU A 77 -0.25 -8.16 6.01
CA GLU A 77 -1.11 -9.12 5.28
C GLU A 77 -1.34 -10.39 6.10
N LEU A 78 -0.33 -10.90 6.78
CA LEU A 78 -0.47 -12.08 7.65
C LEU A 78 -1.40 -11.80 8.82
N TRP A 79 -1.25 -10.65 9.47
CA TRP A 79 -2.13 -10.20 10.54
C TRP A 79 -3.58 -10.01 10.05
N ALA A 80 -3.77 -9.36 8.90
CA ALA A 80 -5.07 -9.13 8.30
C ALA A 80 -5.75 -10.46 7.93
N ARG A 81 -5.02 -11.41 7.35
CA ARG A 81 -5.54 -12.77 7.07
C ARG A 81 -5.96 -13.49 8.34
N HIS A 82 -5.20 -13.37 9.42
CA HIS A 82 -5.55 -13.98 10.70
C HIS A 82 -6.79 -13.32 11.33
N ARG A 83 -6.89 -11.98 11.27
CA ARG A 83 -8.01 -11.20 11.81
C ARG A 83 -9.32 -11.41 11.04
N TYR A 84 -9.24 -11.52 9.71
CA TYR A 84 -10.37 -11.62 8.79
C TYR A 84 -10.59 -13.04 8.24
N ALA A 85 -10.04 -14.06 8.89
CA ALA A 85 -10.33 -15.46 8.60
C ALA A 85 -11.84 -15.74 8.80
N GLY A 86 -12.61 -15.64 7.72
CA GLY A 86 -14.07 -15.79 7.71
C GLY A 86 -14.85 -14.66 7.03
N ALA A 87 -14.24 -13.50 6.76
CA ALA A 87 -14.94 -12.32 6.21
C ALA A 87 -14.92 -12.20 4.66
N GLY A 88 -14.41 -13.21 3.94
CA GLY A 88 -14.48 -13.27 2.47
C GLY A 88 -13.61 -12.26 1.70
N ARG A 89 -12.66 -11.58 2.35
CA ARG A 89 -11.76 -10.62 1.69
C ARG A 89 -10.74 -11.36 0.82
N ALA A 90 -10.72 -11.08 -0.48
CA ALA A 90 -9.76 -11.69 -1.41
C ALA A 90 -8.31 -11.29 -1.04
N PRO A 91 -7.40 -12.25 -0.81
CA PRO A 91 -6.01 -11.96 -0.49
C PRO A 91 -5.32 -11.25 -1.66
N ARG A 92 -4.63 -10.14 -1.39
CA ARG A 92 -3.84 -9.46 -2.43
C ARG A 92 -2.60 -10.31 -2.77
N PRO A 93 -2.26 -10.47 -4.05
CA PRO A 93 -1.06 -11.20 -4.44
C PRO A 93 0.19 -10.40 -4.05
N LEU A 94 0.91 -10.92 -3.06
CA LEU A 94 2.24 -10.44 -2.66
C LEU A 94 3.25 -10.78 -3.76
N VAL A 95 3.44 -9.86 -4.71
CA VAL A 95 4.47 -10.00 -5.73
C VAL A 95 5.79 -9.45 -5.17
N LEU A 96 6.68 -10.34 -4.75
CA LEU A 96 8.02 -10.04 -4.19
C LEU A 96 8.83 -9.07 -5.08
N LEU A 97 8.75 -9.24 -6.40
CA LEU A 97 9.46 -8.40 -7.37
C LEU A 97 8.91 -6.96 -7.41
N ARG A 98 7.58 -6.79 -7.21
CA ARG A 98 7.00 -5.45 -7.05
C ARG A 98 7.52 -4.82 -5.78
N GLY A 99 7.61 -5.58 -4.68
CA GLY A 99 8.11 -5.06 -3.41
C GLY A 99 9.50 -4.46 -3.49
N PHE A 100 10.38 -4.98 -4.35
CA PHE A 100 11.74 -4.44 -4.48
C PHE A 100 11.81 -3.02 -5.07
N VAL A 101 10.94 -2.72 -6.03
CA VAL A 101 10.88 -1.41 -6.70
C VAL A 101 9.90 -0.49 -5.97
N LEU A 102 8.74 -1.02 -5.58
CA LEU A 102 7.62 -0.29 -4.99
C LEU A 102 7.67 -0.24 -3.46
N TRP A 103 8.76 -0.65 -2.79
CA TRP A 103 8.82 -0.60 -1.32
C TRP A 103 8.46 0.76 -0.72
N PRO A 104 8.77 1.93 -1.34
CA PRO A 104 8.37 3.22 -0.78
C PRO A 104 6.85 3.44 -0.84
N SER A 105 6.13 2.78 -1.75
CA SER A 105 4.67 2.85 -1.83
C SER A 105 3.98 1.78 -0.98
N MET A 106 4.67 0.69 -0.63
CA MET A 106 4.10 -0.38 0.20
C MET A 106 3.87 0.05 1.66
N ILE A 107 4.80 0.81 2.24
CA ILE A 107 4.66 1.33 3.61
C ILE A 107 3.37 2.16 3.77
N PRO A 108 3.11 3.19 2.93
CA PRO A 108 1.89 3.96 3.05
C PRO A 108 0.64 3.15 2.71
N GLU A 109 0.71 2.15 1.82
CA GLU A 109 -0.42 1.24 1.56
C GLU A 109 -0.79 0.39 2.78
N ALA A 110 0.21 -0.10 3.51
CA ALA A 110 -0.02 -0.86 4.74
C ALA A 110 -0.63 0.03 5.83
N ILE A 111 -0.14 1.27 6.01
CA ILE A 111 -0.69 2.22 6.99
C ILE A 111 -2.14 2.55 6.65
N GLU A 112 -2.44 2.84 5.39
CA GLU A 112 -3.79 3.12 4.91
C GLU A 112 -4.72 1.92 5.14
N GLY A 113 -4.25 0.70 4.87
CA GLY A 113 -4.96 -0.53 5.19
C GLY A 113 -5.29 -0.65 6.68
N VAL A 114 -4.32 -0.41 7.57
CA VAL A 114 -4.53 -0.40 9.02
C VAL A 114 -5.54 0.67 9.43
N MET A 115 -5.47 1.88 8.87
CA MET A 115 -6.37 2.98 9.21
C MET A 115 -7.81 2.73 8.75
N ILE A 116 -7.99 2.13 7.57
CA ILE A 116 -9.30 1.69 7.07
C ILE A 116 -9.85 0.57 7.97
N ASP A 117 -9.02 -0.41 8.31
CA ASP A 117 -9.43 -1.54 9.16
C ASP A 117 -9.73 -1.10 10.61
N ALA A 118 -9.08 -0.04 11.09
CA ALA A 118 -9.36 0.61 12.37
C ALA A 118 -10.64 1.49 12.34
N GLY A 119 -11.29 1.64 11.18
CA GLY A 119 -12.47 2.48 11.02
C GLY A 119 -12.19 3.99 11.10
N ILE A 120 -10.93 4.40 11.00
CA ILE A 120 -10.51 5.82 11.02
C ILE A 120 -10.72 6.45 9.64
N LEU A 121 -10.65 5.63 8.58
CA LEU A 121 -10.86 6.05 7.20
C LEU A 121 -12.07 5.36 6.58
N GLU A 122 -12.98 6.16 6.01
CA GLU A 122 -13.95 5.64 5.05
C GLU A 122 -13.23 5.21 3.77
N ARG A 123 -13.60 4.03 3.26
CA ARG A 123 -13.03 3.47 2.03
C ARG A 123 -13.43 4.38 0.85
N THR A 124 -12.55 5.30 0.45
CA THR A 124 -12.72 6.11 -0.76
C THR A 124 -12.81 5.18 -1.97
N GLY A 125 -14.04 4.88 -2.39
CA GLY A 125 -14.32 3.99 -3.53
C GLY A 125 -15.46 2.98 -3.34
N SER A 126 -16.04 2.82 -2.15
CA SER A 126 -17.37 2.20 -2.09
C SER A 126 -18.41 3.24 -2.48
N MET A 127 -18.94 3.14 -3.71
CA MET A 127 -20.35 3.48 -3.87
C MET A 127 -21.11 2.79 -2.72
N PRO A 128 -22.05 3.47 -2.06
CA PRO A 128 -22.81 2.86 -0.99
C PRO A 128 -23.45 1.61 -1.58
N VAL A 129 -23.01 0.43 -1.12
CA VAL A 129 -23.82 -0.76 -1.25
C VAL A 129 -24.97 -0.48 -0.28
N PRO A 130 -26.19 -0.25 -0.76
CA PRO A 130 -27.29 0.09 0.12
C PRO A 130 -27.45 -1.07 1.12
N GLU A 131 -27.19 -0.73 2.37
CA GLU A 131 -27.41 -1.54 3.55
C GLU A 131 -28.92 -1.80 3.64
N GLY A 132 -29.39 -2.82 2.91
CA GLY A 132 -30.82 -3.11 2.75
C GLY A 132 -31.23 -3.86 1.49
N ALA A 133 -30.35 -4.06 0.50
CA ALA A 133 -30.66 -4.89 -0.67
C ALA A 133 -30.58 -6.39 -0.34
N SER A 134 -31.54 -6.83 0.47
CA SER A 134 -31.88 -8.23 0.60
C SER A 134 -32.12 -8.84 -0.79
N ALA A 135 -31.67 -10.09 -0.95
CA ALA A 135 -31.68 -10.90 -2.16
C ALA A 135 -32.99 -10.96 -3.00
N PRO A 136 -34.21 -10.64 -2.53
CA PRO A 136 -35.39 -10.61 -3.41
C PRO A 136 -35.44 -9.46 -4.44
N ALA A 137 -34.79 -8.30 -4.22
CA ALA A 137 -34.94 -7.15 -5.12
C ALA A 137 -34.19 -7.32 -6.46
N ALA A 138 -33.02 -7.98 -6.46
CA ALA A 138 -32.25 -8.27 -7.66
C ALA A 138 -32.95 -9.29 -8.59
N ARG A 139 -33.79 -10.17 -8.03
CA ARG A 139 -34.63 -11.11 -8.80
C ARG A 139 -35.85 -10.44 -9.45
N ALA A 140 -36.38 -9.38 -8.84
CA ALA A 140 -37.50 -8.62 -9.41
C ALA A 140 -37.06 -7.81 -10.64
N LEU A 141 -35.88 -7.18 -10.59
CA LEU A 141 -35.32 -6.42 -11.71
C LEU A 141 -34.97 -7.29 -12.92
N THR A 142 -34.47 -8.51 -12.70
CA THR A 142 -34.17 -9.46 -13.80
C THR A 142 -35.43 -10.04 -14.45
N ALA A 143 -36.52 -10.22 -13.68
CA ALA A 143 -37.79 -10.70 -14.21
C ALA A 143 -38.53 -9.64 -15.04
N ASP A 144 -38.37 -8.36 -14.70
CA ASP A 144 -38.98 -7.25 -15.44
C ASP A 144 -38.23 -6.96 -16.74
N GLN A 145 -36.89 -7.03 -16.71
CA GLN A 145 -36.06 -6.88 -17.90
C GLN A 145 -36.32 -7.97 -18.95
N ALA A 146 -36.51 -9.22 -18.51
CA ALA A 146 -36.85 -10.34 -19.39
C ALA A 146 -38.25 -10.23 -20.03
N ARG A 147 -39.17 -9.47 -19.43
CA ARG A 147 -40.50 -9.20 -20.02
C ARG A 147 -40.45 -8.12 -21.09
N VAL A 148 -39.60 -7.11 -20.91
CA VAL A 148 -39.42 -6.04 -21.90
C VAL A 148 -38.75 -6.59 -23.16
N ASP A 149 -37.75 -7.46 -23.01
CA ASP A 149 -37.03 -8.07 -24.14
C ASP A 149 -37.88 -9.08 -24.94
N ALA A 150 -38.94 -9.64 -24.33
CA ALA A 150 -39.87 -10.54 -25.01
C ALA A 150 -41.03 -9.83 -25.71
N ALA A 151 -41.19 -8.51 -25.48
CA ALA A 151 -42.28 -7.69 -26.03
C ALA A 151 -41.83 -6.74 -27.16
N GLY A 152 -40.53 -6.70 -27.47
CA GLY A 152 -39.96 -6.00 -28.63
C GLY A 152 -39.58 -6.96 -29.75
#